data_AF-A0A9W8UJS8-F1
#
_entry.id   AF-A0A9W8UJS8-F1
#
_cell.length_a   1.000
_cell.length_b   1.000
_cell.length_c   1.000
_cell.angle_alpha   90.00
_cell.angle_beta   90.00
_cell.angle_gamma   90.00
#
_symmetry.space_group_name_H-M   'P 1'
#
loop_
_entity.id
_entity.type
_entity.pdbx_description
1 polymer ?
#
loop_
_entity_poly.entity_id
_entity_poly.type
_entity_poly.pdbx_seq_one_letter_code
_entity_poly.pdbx_strand_id
1 'polypeptide(L)'
;MIHVPRNRVDRYGVPVQQVTRDIERDTLLAALKHVANYVVQRGQTITVVAVGGAVNTLHLQSRRATHDVDIFGADFSNNARVLLDEAMHDAQRHYRGLGTDWLNTETQMWMPGPIHQQLTTAAVKQNIKVFDMAGLTIYAAPWSYAFSAKISRLLAGGDQARPYDLDDAVTYIHEYIRSHGNQPVKVSTATDWARHFRHESTPEFLRTRVNQAYRRQYGRDAFV
;
A
#
# COMPACT_ATOMS: atom_id res chain seq x y z
N MET A 1 18.64 -11.06 -11.01
CA MET A 1 18.47 -9.84 -11.83
C MET A 1 17.10 -9.26 -11.48
N ILE A 2 17.07 -8.06 -10.89
CA ILE A 2 15.82 -7.37 -10.52
C ILE A 2 15.23 -6.79 -11.80
N HIS A 3 13.94 -7.04 -12.06
CA HIS A 3 13.26 -6.44 -13.21
C HIS A 3 13.15 -4.93 -12.97
N VAL A 4 13.90 -4.15 -13.75
CA VAL A 4 13.90 -2.67 -13.77
C VAL A 4 12.58 -2.21 -14.41
N PRO A 5 11.97 -1.06 -14.02
CA PRO A 5 10.79 -0.51 -14.67
C PRO A 5 11.06 -0.45 -16.17
N ARG A 6 10.35 -1.26 -16.94
CA ARG A 6 10.36 -1.10 -18.38
C ARG A 6 9.38 0.02 -18.67
N ASN A 7 9.79 1.02 -19.43
CA ASN A 7 8.83 1.70 -20.29
C ASN A 7 8.06 0.59 -21.01
N ARG A 8 6.81 0.34 -20.60
CA ARG A 8 6.04 -0.78 -21.14
C ARG A 8 5.95 -0.54 -22.63
N VAL A 9 6.28 -1.54 -23.42
CA VAL A 9 6.16 -1.45 -24.88
C VAL A 9 5.03 -2.34 -25.34
N ASP A 10 4.31 -1.92 -26.37
CA ASP A 10 3.32 -2.76 -27.02
C ASP A 10 3.99 -3.91 -27.80
N ARG A 11 3.19 -4.72 -28.49
CA ARG A 11 3.69 -5.84 -29.29
C ARG A 11 4.62 -5.44 -30.45
N TYR A 12 4.76 -4.15 -30.72
CA TYR A 12 5.62 -3.57 -31.76
C TYR A 12 6.83 -2.83 -31.18
N GLY A 13 7.04 -2.87 -29.87
CA GLY A 13 8.14 -2.17 -29.22
C GLY A 13 7.88 -0.67 -28.98
N VAL A 14 6.65 -0.19 -29.16
CA VAL A 14 6.28 1.21 -28.96
C VAL A 14 5.91 1.45 -27.49
N PRO A 15 6.45 2.48 -26.82
CA PRO A 15 6.06 2.82 -25.46
C PRO A 15 4.55 2.99 -25.32
N VAL A 16 3.96 2.22 -24.42
CA VAL A 16 2.56 2.32 -24.00
C VAL A 16 2.43 3.60 -23.18
N GLN A 17 1.51 4.46 -23.59
CA GLN A 17 1.17 5.65 -22.81
C GLN A 17 0.67 5.22 -21.42
N GLN A 18 1.28 5.75 -20.37
CA GLN A 18 0.78 5.54 -19.02
C GLN A 18 -0.53 6.28 -18.83
N VAL A 19 -1.57 5.54 -18.46
CA VAL A 19 -2.89 6.07 -18.15
C VAL A 19 -3.17 5.79 -16.68
N THR A 20 -3.29 6.86 -15.91
CA THR A 20 -3.79 6.81 -14.53
C THR A 20 -5.31 6.98 -14.55
N ARG A 21 -6.04 6.20 -13.74
CA ARG A 21 -7.50 6.31 -13.61
C ARG A 21 -7.88 6.19 -12.15
N ASP A 22 -8.95 6.87 -11.73
CA ASP A 22 -9.60 6.57 -10.47
C ASP A 22 -10.34 5.24 -10.56
N ILE A 23 -9.98 4.31 -9.68
CA ILE A 23 -10.56 2.98 -9.60
C ILE A 23 -11.42 2.90 -8.34
N GLU A 24 -12.73 2.84 -8.54
CA GLU A 24 -13.68 2.62 -7.45
C GLU A 24 -13.55 1.22 -6.86
N ARG A 25 -13.94 1.09 -5.59
CA ARG A 25 -13.84 -0.15 -4.81
C ARG A 25 -14.38 -1.39 -5.52
N ASP A 26 -15.56 -1.30 -6.14
CA ASP A 26 -16.20 -2.47 -6.77
C ASP A 26 -15.46 -2.91 -8.04
N THR A 27 -15.00 -1.95 -8.85
CA THR A 27 -14.15 -2.23 -10.01
C THR A 27 -12.84 -2.86 -9.57
N LEU A 28 -12.23 -2.34 -8.50
CA LEU A 28 -10.97 -2.86 -7.99
C LEU A 28 -11.14 -4.30 -7.45
N LEU A 29 -12.21 -4.57 -6.70
CA LEU A 29 -12.52 -5.92 -6.22
C LEU A 29 -12.77 -6.89 -7.37
N ALA A 30 -13.53 -6.49 -8.39
CA ALA A 30 -13.77 -7.34 -9.56
C ALA A 30 -12.47 -7.66 -10.31
N ALA A 31 -11.60 -6.67 -10.49
CA ALA A 31 -10.29 -6.85 -11.10
C ALA A 31 -9.39 -7.79 -10.28
N LEU A 32 -9.34 -7.65 -8.95
CA LEU A 32 -8.56 -8.54 -8.09
C LEU A 32 -9.08 -9.98 -8.08
N LYS A 33 -10.41 -10.18 -8.15
CA LYS A 33 -11.00 -11.52 -8.33
C LYS A 33 -10.58 -12.15 -9.66
N HIS A 34 -10.54 -11.35 -10.73
CA HIS A 34 -10.06 -11.79 -12.03
C HIS A 34 -8.60 -12.24 -11.97
N VAL A 35 -7.74 -11.43 -11.34
CA VAL A 35 -6.33 -11.76 -11.11
C VAL A 35 -6.19 -13.06 -10.31
N ALA A 36 -6.94 -13.20 -9.21
CA ALA A 36 -6.91 -14.41 -8.38
C ALA A 36 -7.26 -15.68 -9.20
N ASN A 37 -8.34 -15.63 -9.98
CA ASN A 37 -8.74 -16.72 -10.86
C ASN A 37 -7.69 -17.03 -11.93
N TYR A 38 -7.09 -16.01 -12.55
CA TYR A 38 -6.01 -16.18 -13.54
C TYR A 38 -4.80 -16.91 -12.96
N VAL A 39 -4.46 -16.61 -11.70
CA VAL A 39 -3.37 -17.25 -10.95
C VAL A 39 -3.73 -18.70 -10.59
N VAL A 40 -4.95 -18.97 -10.13
CA VAL A 40 -5.45 -20.34 -9.84
C VAL A 40 -5.41 -21.22 -11.08
N GLN A 41 -5.83 -20.70 -12.24
CA GLN A 41 -5.84 -21.44 -13.51
C GLN A 41 -4.44 -21.91 -13.95
N ARG A 42 -3.38 -21.30 -13.40
CA ARG A 42 -1.98 -21.67 -13.62
C ARG A 42 -1.39 -22.51 -12.48
N GLY A 43 -2.23 -22.99 -11.56
CA GLY A 43 -1.83 -23.84 -10.44
C GLY A 43 -0.94 -23.15 -9.43
N GLN A 44 -1.03 -21.82 -9.31
CA GLN A 44 -0.21 -21.03 -8.41
C GLN A 44 -1.06 -20.39 -7.29
N THR A 45 -0.38 -19.93 -6.24
CA THR A 45 -0.96 -19.06 -5.22
C THR A 45 0.08 -18.01 -4.86
N ILE A 46 -0.36 -16.75 -4.83
CA ILE A 46 0.51 -15.61 -4.60
C ILE A 46 0.05 -14.88 -3.33
N THR A 47 1.01 -14.59 -2.46
CA THR A 47 0.80 -13.76 -1.28
C THR A 47 1.66 -12.51 -1.40
N VAL A 48 1.04 -11.35 -1.27
CA VAL A 48 1.71 -10.04 -1.31
C VAL A 48 1.18 -9.12 -0.21
N VAL A 49 1.85 -7.99 -0.05
CA VAL A 49 1.50 -6.92 0.88
C VAL A 49 1.18 -5.67 0.07
N ALA A 50 0.06 -5.04 0.36
CA ALA A 50 -0.33 -3.75 -0.20
C ALA A 50 -0.08 -2.60 0.78
N VAL A 51 0.28 -1.44 0.25
CA VAL A 51 0.41 -0.19 1.00
C VAL A 51 -0.41 0.92 0.32
N GLY A 52 -0.84 1.92 1.09
CA GLY A 52 -1.47 3.11 0.53
C GLY A 52 -2.92 2.91 0.09
N GLY A 53 -3.28 3.50 -1.06
CA GLY A 53 -4.67 3.78 -1.43
C GLY A 53 -5.56 2.53 -1.54
N ALA A 54 -5.01 1.38 -1.94
CA ALA A 54 -5.74 0.12 -1.96
C ALA A 54 -6.19 -0.33 -0.57
N VAL A 55 -5.36 -0.15 0.46
CA VAL A 55 -5.72 -0.47 1.86
C VAL A 55 -6.84 0.45 2.33
N ASN A 56 -6.74 1.74 2.02
CA ASN A 56 -7.76 2.74 2.35
C ASN A 56 -9.10 2.50 1.65
N THR A 57 -9.08 1.98 0.42
CA THR A 57 -10.29 1.79 -0.40
C THR A 57 -10.97 0.45 -0.11
N LEU A 58 -10.20 -0.64 -0.04
CA LEU A 58 -10.75 -1.99 0.08
C LEU A 58 -11.05 -2.40 1.52
N HIS A 59 -10.14 -2.08 2.45
CA HIS A 59 -10.20 -2.52 3.84
C HIS A 59 -10.76 -1.44 4.77
N LEU A 60 -10.10 -0.28 4.86
CA LEU A 60 -10.48 0.78 5.81
C LEU A 60 -11.72 1.56 5.35
N GLN A 61 -12.00 1.55 4.05
CA GLN A 61 -13.07 2.31 3.41
C GLN A 61 -13.05 3.82 3.72
N SER A 62 -11.86 4.36 4.00
CA SER A 62 -11.65 5.81 4.20
C SER A 62 -11.58 6.57 2.89
N ARG A 63 -11.49 5.87 1.75
CA ARG A 63 -11.48 6.43 0.39
C ARG A 63 -12.47 5.69 -0.50
N ARG A 64 -13.13 6.43 -1.40
CA ARG A 64 -14.01 5.85 -2.44
C ARG A 64 -13.23 5.19 -3.58
N ALA A 65 -12.06 5.72 -3.90
CA ALA A 65 -11.23 5.27 -5.03
C ALA A 65 -9.73 5.42 -4.76
N THR A 66 -8.94 4.62 -5.49
CA THR A 66 -7.47 4.67 -5.59
C THR A 66 -7.06 4.62 -7.05
N HIS A 67 -5.82 4.99 -7.38
CA HIS A 67 -5.32 4.91 -8.75
C HIS A 67 -4.73 3.54 -9.09
N ASP A 68 -4.21 2.87 -8.07
CA ASP A 68 -3.44 1.65 -8.16
C ASP A 68 -3.45 0.87 -6.83
N VAL A 69 -2.84 -0.31 -6.88
CA VAL A 69 -2.51 -1.19 -5.77
C VAL A 69 -0.99 -1.36 -5.76
N ASP A 70 -0.32 -0.57 -4.93
CA ASP A 70 1.10 -0.71 -4.65
C ASP A 70 1.37 -1.97 -3.83
N ILE A 71 2.09 -2.94 -4.40
CA ILE A 71 2.37 -4.22 -3.76
C ILE A 71 3.85 -4.58 -3.69
N PHE A 72 4.18 -5.34 -2.66
CA PHE A 72 5.49 -5.93 -2.43
C PHE A 72 5.37 -7.27 -1.69
N GLY A 73 6.47 -8.01 -1.55
CA GLY A 73 6.49 -9.26 -0.78
C GLY A 73 7.82 -9.98 -0.88
N ALA A 74 8.41 -10.36 0.27
CA ALA A 74 9.72 -11.00 0.29
C ALA A 74 9.75 -12.37 -0.40
N ASP A 75 8.64 -13.10 -0.35
CA ASP A 75 8.48 -14.40 -0.99
C ASP A 75 8.01 -14.29 -2.46
N PHE A 76 7.92 -13.05 -2.97
CA PHE A 76 7.43 -12.76 -4.31
C PHE A 76 8.52 -13.00 -5.37
N SER A 77 8.61 -14.26 -5.80
CA SER A 77 9.55 -14.73 -6.82
C SER A 77 9.38 -14.03 -8.17
N ASN A 78 10.42 -14.08 -9.02
CA ASN A 78 10.35 -13.52 -10.37
C ASN A 78 9.25 -14.16 -11.23
N ASN A 79 9.01 -15.46 -11.09
CA ASN A 79 7.93 -16.14 -11.83
C ASN A 79 6.56 -15.67 -11.35
N ALA A 80 6.39 -15.47 -10.04
CA ALA A 80 5.16 -14.90 -9.48
C ALA A 80 4.94 -13.46 -9.97
N ARG A 81 6.00 -12.65 -10.12
CA ARG A 81 5.92 -11.30 -10.70
C ARG A 81 5.44 -11.30 -12.13
N VAL A 82 6.06 -12.12 -12.98
CA VAL A 82 5.66 -12.26 -14.39
C VAL A 82 4.21 -12.70 -14.48
N LEU A 83 3.82 -13.70 -13.69
CA LEU A 83 2.45 -14.18 -13.65
C LEU A 83 1.45 -13.09 -13.21
N LEU A 84 1.78 -12.34 -12.17
CA LEU A 84 0.91 -11.27 -11.67
C LEU A 84 0.78 -10.13 -12.69
N ASP A 85 1.87 -9.80 -13.38
CA ASP A 85 1.89 -8.81 -14.45
C ASP A 85 1.03 -9.24 -15.64
N GLU A 86 1.12 -10.51 -16.07
CA GLU A 86 0.23 -11.06 -17.08
C GLU A 86 -1.24 -10.99 -16.66
N ALA A 87 -1.54 -11.39 -15.41
CA ALA A 87 -2.88 -11.36 -14.85
C ALA A 87 -3.45 -9.93 -14.77
N MET A 88 -2.61 -8.95 -14.41
CA MET A 88 -2.96 -7.54 -14.38
C MET A 88 -3.36 -7.04 -15.77
N HIS A 89 -2.58 -7.36 -16.80
CA HIS A 89 -2.88 -6.99 -18.19
C HIS A 89 -4.15 -7.65 -18.70
N ASP A 90 -4.35 -8.93 -18.37
CA ASP A 90 -5.57 -9.64 -18.76
C ASP A 90 -6.80 -9.00 -18.11
N ALA A 91 -6.75 -8.67 -16.81
CA ALA A 91 -7.81 -7.92 -16.15
C ALA A 91 -8.04 -6.55 -16.82
N GLN A 92 -6.99 -5.82 -17.19
CA GLN A 92 -7.13 -4.51 -17.86
C GLN A 92 -7.94 -4.59 -19.17
N ARG A 93 -7.88 -5.70 -19.90
CA ARG A 93 -8.68 -5.92 -21.12
C ARG A 93 -10.17 -6.12 -20.81
N HIS A 94 -10.51 -6.61 -19.62
CA HIS A 94 -11.87 -6.90 -19.19
C HIS A 94 -12.52 -5.74 -18.43
N TYR A 95 -11.72 -4.93 -17.72
CA TYR A 95 -12.21 -3.83 -16.88
C TYR A 95 -11.67 -2.48 -17.37
N ARG A 96 -12.50 -1.75 -18.12
CA ARG A 96 -12.13 -0.45 -18.71
C ARG A 96 -11.78 0.65 -17.69
N GLY A 97 -12.12 0.47 -16.41
CA GLY A 97 -11.79 1.44 -15.35
C GLY A 97 -10.32 1.41 -14.91
N LEU A 98 -9.54 0.43 -15.35
CA LEU A 98 -8.18 0.22 -14.85
C LEU A 98 -7.14 1.04 -15.62
N GLY A 99 -6.21 1.64 -14.87
CA GLY A 99 -5.01 2.28 -15.41
C GLY A 99 -3.99 1.25 -15.92
N THR A 100 -2.93 1.74 -16.57
CA THR A 100 -1.86 0.89 -17.15
C THR A 100 -1.12 0.07 -16.08
N ASP A 101 -0.88 0.66 -14.92
CA ASP A 101 -0.09 0.09 -13.83
C ASP A 101 -0.93 -0.08 -12.54
N TRP A 102 -2.21 -0.40 -12.69
CA TRP A 102 -3.16 -0.44 -11.57
C TRP A 102 -2.82 -1.49 -10.49
N LEU A 103 -2.05 -2.53 -10.82
CA LEU A 103 -1.50 -3.49 -9.85
C LEU A 103 0.03 -3.40 -9.89
N ASN A 104 0.56 -2.43 -9.15
CA ASN A 104 1.94 -2.00 -9.25
C ASN A 104 2.87 -2.89 -8.42
N THR A 105 3.73 -3.66 -9.09
CA THR A 105 4.76 -4.50 -8.43
C THR A 105 6.08 -3.77 -8.21
N GLU A 106 6.19 -2.51 -8.60
CA GLU A 106 7.44 -1.75 -8.55
C GLU A 106 7.74 -1.15 -7.18
N THR A 107 6.77 -1.11 -6.27
CA THR A 107 6.90 -0.57 -4.92
C THR A 107 8.09 -1.16 -4.16
N GLN A 108 8.40 -2.43 -4.41
CA GLN A 108 9.53 -3.12 -3.80
C GLN A 108 10.93 -2.60 -4.19
N MET A 109 11.05 -1.93 -5.34
CA MET A 109 12.36 -1.46 -5.84
C MET A 109 12.93 -0.30 -5.01
N TRP A 110 12.06 0.39 -4.29
CA TRP A 110 12.41 1.53 -3.45
C TRP A 110 12.68 1.16 -2.00
N MET A 111 12.65 -0.14 -1.67
CA MET A 111 12.86 -0.65 -0.30
C MET A 111 14.16 -1.45 -0.17
N PRO A 112 14.98 -1.18 0.86
CA PRO A 112 16.12 -2.02 1.18
C PRO A 112 15.70 -3.47 1.48
N GLY A 113 16.47 -4.46 1.00
CA GLY A 113 16.16 -5.89 1.14
C GLY A 113 15.78 -6.35 2.56
N PRO A 114 16.53 -5.97 3.63
CA PRO A 114 16.17 -6.34 5.00
C PRO A 114 14.82 -5.77 5.46
N ILE A 115 14.51 -4.54 5.07
CA ILE A 115 13.21 -3.90 5.40
C ILE A 115 12.08 -4.63 4.69
N HIS A 116 12.29 -5.06 3.45
CA HIS A 116 11.29 -5.81 2.69
C HIS A 116 10.86 -7.13 3.38
N GLN A 117 11.84 -7.92 3.85
CA GLN A 117 11.56 -9.17 4.59
C GLN A 117 10.86 -8.89 5.92
N GLN A 118 11.32 -7.89 6.65
CA GLN A 118 10.71 -7.49 7.92
C GLN A 118 9.26 -7.04 7.74
N LEU A 119 8.97 -6.18 6.75
CA LEU A 119 7.62 -5.68 6.49
C LEU A 119 6.69 -6.80 6.04
N THR A 120 7.19 -7.74 5.22
CA THR A 120 6.40 -8.91 4.80
C THR A 120 6.03 -9.78 6.01
N THR A 121 7.01 -10.12 6.85
CA THR A 121 6.77 -10.90 8.07
C THR A 121 5.82 -10.19 9.03
N ALA A 122 6.00 -8.87 9.21
CA ALA A 122 5.16 -8.06 10.07
C ALA A 122 3.72 -7.92 9.54
N ALA A 123 3.53 -7.82 8.21
CA ALA A 123 2.20 -7.78 7.60
C ALA A 123 1.44 -9.09 7.82
N VAL A 124 2.10 -10.24 7.62
CA VAL A 124 1.53 -11.57 7.89
C VAL A 124 1.17 -11.70 9.38
N LYS A 125 2.05 -11.26 10.28
CA LYS A 125 1.78 -11.26 11.73
C LYS A 125 0.62 -10.33 12.11
N GLN A 126 0.52 -9.16 11.49
CA GLN A 126 -0.60 -8.23 11.67
C GLN A 126 -1.91 -8.83 11.17
N ASN A 127 -1.85 -9.72 10.17
CA ASN A 127 -2.94 -10.53 9.63
C ASN A 127 -4.19 -9.72 9.21
N ILE A 128 -3.97 -8.52 8.67
CA ILE A 128 -5.03 -7.69 8.10
C ILE A 128 -5.07 -7.96 6.61
N LYS A 129 -6.07 -8.73 6.16
CA LYS A 129 -6.27 -9.06 4.75
C LYS A 129 -7.07 -7.97 4.06
N VAL A 130 -6.48 -7.38 3.03
CA VAL A 130 -7.10 -6.40 2.13
C VAL A 130 -7.91 -7.11 1.05
N PHE A 131 -7.42 -8.27 0.61
CA PHE A 131 -8.09 -9.15 -0.32
C PHE A 131 -7.68 -10.60 -0.02
N ASP A 132 -8.63 -11.54 -0.10
CA ASP A 132 -8.36 -12.96 0.14
C ASP A 132 -9.26 -13.83 -0.75
N MET A 133 -8.64 -14.56 -1.66
CA MET A 133 -9.29 -15.54 -2.52
C MET A 133 -8.25 -16.59 -2.92
N ALA A 134 -8.69 -17.80 -3.29
CA ALA A 134 -7.80 -18.78 -3.88
C ALA A 134 -6.98 -18.14 -5.03
N GLY A 135 -5.67 -18.37 -5.04
CA GLY A 135 -4.73 -17.78 -6.00
C GLY A 135 -4.11 -16.46 -5.57
N LEU A 136 -4.78 -15.62 -4.77
CA LEU A 136 -4.24 -14.32 -4.37
C LEU A 136 -4.69 -13.91 -2.96
N THR A 137 -3.71 -13.73 -2.07
CA THR A 137 -3.91 -13.08 -0.76
C THR A 137 -3.10 -11.79 -0.73
N ILE A 138 -3.74 -10.69 -0.32
CA ILE A 138 -3.11 -9.38 -0.15
C ILE A 138 -3.27 -8.95 1.31
N TYR A 139 -2.15 -8.83 2.04
CA TYR A 139 -2.11 -8.26 3.38
C TYR A 139 -1.94 -6.74 3.34
N ALA A 140 -2.42 -6.02 4.35
CA ALA A 140 -2.06 -4.63 4.55
C ALA A 140 -0.64 -4.55 5.12
N ALA A 141 0.14 -3.57 4.66
CA ALA A 141 1.42 -3.24 5.27
C ALA A 141 1.24 -2.91 6.77
N PRO A 142 2.28 -3.10 7.60
CA PRO A 142 2.21 -2.77 9.02
C PRO A 142 1.78 -1.32 9.24
N TRP A 143 0.86 -1.09 10.19
CA TRP A 143 0.30 0.26 10.42
C TRP A 143 1.37 1.29 10.75
N SER A 144 2.41 0.90 11.50
CA SER A 144 3.54 1.76 11.82
C SER A 144 4.33 2.21 10.59
N TYR A 145 4.53 1.31 9.62
CA TYR A 145 5.20 1.62 8.35
C TYR A 145 4.33 2.55 7.49
N ALA A 146 3.05 2.19 7.30
CA ALA A 146 2.11 2.98 6.50
C ALA A 146 1.95 4.40 7.07
N PHE A 147 1.81 4.53 8.40
CA PHE A 147 1.80 5.81 9.09
C PHE A 147 3.08 6.61 8.82
N SER A 148 4.24 6.00 9.08
CA SER A 148 5.54 6.66 8.93
C SER A 148 5.78 7.17 7.51
N ALA A 149 5.39 6.39 6.49
CA ALA A 149 5.51 6.78 5.08
C ALA A 149 4.68 8.03 4.76
N LYS A 150 3.46 8.13 5.30
CA LYS A 150 2.59 9.30 5.11
C LYS A 150 3.14 10.56 5.78
N ILE A 151 3.66 10.43 7.00
CA ILE A 151 4.32 11.55 7.69
C ILE A 151 5.52 12.04 6.90
N SER A 152 6.37 11.13 6.41
CA SER A 152 7.52 11.49 5.58
C SER A 152 7.12 12.28 4.35
N ARG A 153 6.05 11.84 3.66
CA ARG A 153 5.57 12.52 2.45
C ARG A 153 4.98 13.91 2.73
N LEU A 154 4.28 14.06 3.87
CA LEU A 154 3.77 15.35 4.32
C LEU A 154 4.90 16.34 4.64
N LEU A 155 6.00 15.85 5.22
CA LEU A 155 7.16 16.69 5.57
C LEU A 155 8.02 17.05 4.35
N ALA A 156 8.17 16.13 3.40
CA ALA A 156 8.84 16.42 2.12
C ALA A 156 8.13 17.54 1.33
N GLY A 157 6.80 17.63 1.45
CA GLY A 157 6.01 18.73 0.89
C GLY A 157 5.93 18.74 -0.63
N GLY A 158 5.58 19.90 -1.19
CA GLY A 158 5.47 20.13 -2.63
C GLY A 158 4.47 19.21 -3.34
N ASP A 159 4.79 18.86 -4.59
CA ASP A 159 3.95 18.00 -5.45
C ASP A 159 3.88 16.54 -4.98
N GLN A 160 4.56 16.17 -3.89
CA GLN A 160 4.46 14.82 -3.31
C GLN A 160 3.36 14.71 -2.26
N ALA A 161 3.11 15.78 -1.50
CA ALA A 161 2.05 15.79 -0.50
C ALA A 161 0.68 15.71 -1.19
N ARG A 162 -0.17 14.79 -0.73
CA ARG A 162 -1.55 14.65 -1.22
C ARG A 162 -2.51 15.22 -0.17
N PRO A 163 -3.64 15.83 -0.58
CA PRO A 163 -4.60 16.42 0.36
C PRO A 163 -5.11 15.45 1.43
N TYR A 164 -5.20 14.16 1.11
CA TYR A 164 -5.69 13.10 2.00
C TYR A 164 -4.59 12.45 2.88
N ASP A 165 -3.32 12.88 2.78
CA ASP A 165 -2.24 12.18 3.48
C ASP A 165 -2.30 12.29 5.00
N LEU A 166 -2.75 13.43 5.52
CA LEU A 166 -2.93 13.59 6.97
C LEU A 166 -4.06 12.69 7.48
N ASP A 167 -5.16 12.58 6.74
CA ASP A 167 -6.31 11.74 7.11
C ASP A 167 -5.95 10.25 7.03
N ASP A 168 -5.21 9.84 6.01
CA ASP A 168 -4.65 8.49 5.89
C ASP A 168 -3.72 8.18 7.09
N ALA A 169 -2.81 9.10 7.42
CA ALA A 169 -1.91 8.95 8.57
C ALA A 169 -2.68 8.81 9.89
N VAL A 170 -3.69 9.65 10.12
CA VAL A 170 -4.57 9.61 11.30
C VAL A 170 -5.33 8.27 11.38
N THR A 171 -5.77 7.74 10.25
CA THR A 171 -6.44 6.43 10.18
C THR A 171 -5.47 5.30 10.53
N TYR A 172 -4.26 5.30 9.96
CA TYR A 172 -3.27 4.25 10.24
C TYR A 172 -2.80 4.25 11.70
N ILE A 173 -2.54 5.42 12.29
CA ILE A 173 -2.16 5.47 13.71
C ILE A 173 -3.32 5.07 14.62
N HIS A 174 -4.58 5.34 14.22
CA HIS A 174 -5.74 4.83 14.94
C HIS A 174 -5.78 3.29 14.95
N GLU A 175 -5.57 2.66 13.80
CA GLU A 175 -5.51 1.20 13.68
C GLU A 175 -4.37 0.58 14.49
N TYR A 176 -3.20 1.25 14.51
CA TYR A 176 -2.10 0.85 15.38
C TYR A 176 -2.51 0.93 16.86
N ILE A 177 -3.05 2.07 17.32
CA ILE A 177 -3.46 2.27 18.72
C ILE A 177 -4.51 1.22 19.12
N ARG A 178 -5.52 0.99 18.28
CA ARG A 178 -6.59 0.02 18.52
C ARG A 178 -6.06 -1.40 18.70
N SER A 179 -5.05 -1.80 17.90
CA SER A 179 -4.41 -3.11 17.99
C SER A 179 -3.38 -3.24 19.12
N HIS A 180 -3.04 -2.14 19.82
CA HIS A 180 -2.00 -2.09 20.86
C HIS A 180 -2.54 -1.54 22.20
N GLY A 181 -3.69 -2.04 22.64
CA GLY A 181 -4.24 -1.73 23.97
C GLY A 181 -4.93 -0.36 24.07
N ASN A 182 -5.18 0.29 22.93
CA ASN A 182 -5.94 1.52 22.82
C ASN A 182 -5.34 2.72 23.59
N GLN A 183 -4.02 2.72 23.78
CA GLN A 183 -3.27 3.77 24.46
C GLN A 183 -2.56 4.71 23.45
N PRO A 184 -2.40 6.01 23.78
CA PRO A 184 -1.55 6.90 23.00
C PRO A 184 -0.13 6.35 22.84
N VAL A 185 0.47 6.62 21.69
CA VAL A 185 1.82 6.20 21.34
C VAL A 185 2.83 7.23 21.84
N LYS A 186 3.95 6.79 22.43
CA LYS A 186 5.02 7.73 22.78
C LYS A 186 5.59 8.34 21.50
N VAL A 187 5.83 9.64 21.49
CA VAL A 187 6.47 10.31 20.34
C VAL A 187 7.79 9.65 19.95
N SER A 188 8.59 9.21 20.94
CA SER A 188 9.84 8.49 20.70
C SER A 188 9.64 7.22 19.85
N THR A 189 8.58 6.46 20.11
CA THR A 189 8.25 5.25 19.36
C THR A 189 7.98 5.55 17.89
N ALA A 190 7.19 6.59 17.60
CA ALA A 190 6.92 6.99 16.21
C ALA A 190 8.16 7.51 15.48
N THR A 191 9.02 8.27 16.19
CA THR A 191 10.30 8.72 15.61
C THR A 191 11.28 7.57 15.40
N ASP A 192 11.24 6.53 16.24
CA ASP A 192 12.05 5.32 16.06
C ASP A 192 11.60 4.53 14.82
N TRP A 193 10.29 4.43 14.56
CA TRP A 193 9.78 3.88 13.29
C TRP A 193 10.32 4.66 12.09
N ALA A 194 10.25 5.99 12.14
CA ALA A 194 10.73 6.83 11.06
C ALA A 194 12.22 6.61 10.78
N ARG A 195 13.05 6.60 11.83
CA ARG A 195 14.48 6.29 11.71
C ARG A 195 14.73 4.90 11.12
N HIS A 196 13.99 3.90 11.62
CA HIS A 196 14.12 2.52 11.19
C HIS A 196 13.77 2.33 9.70
N PHE A 197 12.70 2.98 9.24
CA PHE A 197 12.26 2.92 7.84
C PHE A 197 12.94 3.94 6.92
N ARG A 198 13.86 4.77 7.45
CA ARG A 198 14.50 5.89 6.73
C ARG A 198 13.49 6.90 6.18
N HIS A 199 12.46 7.15 6.97
CA HIS A 199 11.44 8.16 6.74
C HIS A 199 11.70 9.40 7.58
N GLU A 200 11.12 10.52 7.17
CA GLU A 200 11.14 11.76 7.94
C GLU A 200 9.97 11.82 8.93
N SER A 201 10.24 12.29 10.14
CA SER A 201 9.23 12.61 11.15
C SER A 201 9.83 13.54 12.19
N THR A 202 9.05 14.52 12.68
CA THR A 202 9.48 15.41 13.77
C THR A 202 8.54 15.29 14.97
N PRO A 203 9.06 15.35 16.21
CA PRO A 203 8.24 15.40 17.42
C PRO A 203 7.17 16.50 17.38
N GLU A 204 7.54 17.67 16.86
CA GLU A 204 6.64 18.82 16.75
C GLU A 204 5.45 18.51 15.82
N PHE A 205 5.69 17.94 14.64
CA PHE A 205 4.61 17.63 13.70
C PHE A 205 3.63 16.61 14.27
N LEU A 206 4.15 15.60 15.00
CA LEU A 206 3.33 14.59 15.68
C LEU A 206 2.46 15.22 16.78
N ARG A 207 3.05 16.03 17.66
CA ARG A 207 2.36 16.67 18.79
C ARG A 207 1.39 17.77 18.38
N THR A 208 1.61 18.40 17.22
CA THR A 208 0.78 19.50 16.73
C THR A 208 -0.20 18.99 15.68
N ARG A 209 0.25 18.81 14.44
CA ARG A 209 -0.60 18.54 13.27
C ARG A 209 -1.34 17.20 13.40
N VAL A 210 -0.64 16.14 13.79
CA VAL A 210 -1.26 14.81 13.88
C VAL A 210 -2.20 14.72 15.08
N ASN A 211 -1.77 15.12 16.27
CA ASN A 211 -2.65 15.16 17.44
C ASN A 211 -3.87 16.07 17.26
N GLN A 212 -3.72 17.23 16.61
CA GLN A 212 -4.86 18.10 16.32
C GLN A 212 -5.87 17.40 15.39
N ALA A 213 -5.41 16.75 14.32
CA ALA A 213 -6.28 16.01 13.41
C ALA A 213 -6.92 14.79 14.09
N TYR A 214 -6.14 14.03 14.86
CA TYR A 214 -6.63 12.87 15.60
C TYR A 214 -7.65 13.25 16.68
N ARG A 215 -7.45 14.35 17.42
CA ARG A 215 -8.42 14.89 18.39
C ARG A 215 -9.75 15.25 17.73
N ARG A 216 -9.71 15.88 16.54
CA ARG A 216 -10.93 16.21 15.80
C ARG A 216 -11.76 14.97 15.46
N GLN A 217 -11.11 13.84 15.17
CA GLN A 217 -11.78 12.62 14.74
C GLN A 217 -12.13 11.67 15.90
N TYR A 218 -11.30 11.61 16.94
CA TYR A 218 -11.38 10.58 18.00
C TYR A 218 -11.39 11.14 19.44
N GLY A 219 -11.39 12.47 19.62
CA GLY A 219 -11.60 13.12 20.92
C GLY A 219 -10.44 13.01 21.93
N ARG A 220 -9.26 12.52 21.52
CA ARG A 220 -8.07 12.37 22.37
C ARG A 220 -6.78 12.54 21.56
N ASP A 221 -5.62 12.58 22.20
CA ASP A 221 -4.34 12.62 21.50
C ASP A 221 -3.89 11.22 21.05
N ALA A 222 -3.27 11.14 19.86
CA ALA A 222 -2.61 9.92 19.39
C ALA A 222 -1.23 9.75 20.01
N PHE A 223 -0.55 10.87 20.31
CA PHE A 223 0.84 10.90 20.75
C PHE A 223 1.05 11.62 22.08
N VAL A 224 1.89 11.04 22.94
CA VAL A 224 2.33 11.59 24.24
C VAL A 224 3.84 11.70 24.35
#